data_AF-A0A962IRY7-F1
#
_entry.id   AF-A0A962IRY7-F1
#
_cell.length_a   1.000
_cell.length_b   1.000
_cell.length_c   1.000
_cell.angle_alpha   90.00
_cell.angle_beta   90.00
_cell.angle_gamma   90.00
#
_symmetry.space_group_name_H-M   'P 1'
#
loop_
_entity.id
_entity.type
_entity.pdbx_description
1 polymer ?
#
loop_
_entity_poly.entity_id
_entity_poly.type
_entity_poly.pdbx_seq_one_letter_code
_entity_poly.pdbx_strand_id
1 'polypeptide(L)'
;MKNRQHRIEDQCCLCGTRHLLTFHHLIPRSCHRNKWFRKHFTLADMKERGITLCRKCHSFIHRQHSEKTLGRHYNTLAALLADETISTYAAWAARRVSDRDQLS
;
A
#
# COMPACT_ATOMS: atom_id res chain seq x y z
N MET A 1 22.00 -14.53 -1.41
CA MET A 1 22.02 -13.06 -1.23
C MET A 1 21.20 -12.43 -2.36
N LYS A 2 19.98 -11.95 -2.10
CA LYS A 2 19.18 -11.23 -3.11
C LYS A 2 19.03 -9.79 -2.67
N ASN A 3 20.05 -8.99 -2.99
CA ASN A 3 20.02 -7.54 -2.92
C ASN A 3 18.87 -7.06 -3.82
N ARG A 4 17.72 -6.76 -3.22
CA ARG A 4 16.56 -6.18 -3.91
C ARG A 4 16.49 -4.74 -3.44
N GLN A 5 17.16 -3.85 -4.18
CA GLN A 5 17.09 -2.40 -3.99
C GLN A 5 15.67 -1.91 -4.35
N HIS A 6 14.70 -2.20 -3.49
CA HIS A 6 13.54 -1.34 -3.37
C HIS A 6 13.96 -0.27 -2.38
N ARG A 7 13.89 1.02 -2.77
CA ARG A 7 14.04 2.11 -1.83
C ARG A 7 12.89 1.94 -0.83
N ILE A 8 13.16 1.30 0.31
CA ILE A 8 12.14 1.10 1.33
C ILE A 8 11.93 2.48 1.92
N GLU A 9 10.80 3.10 1.54
CA GLU A 9 10.35 4.31 2.22
C GLU A 9 10.37 4.04 3.72
N ASP A 10 11.04 4.93 4.47
CA ASP A 10 11.19 4.81 5.93
C ASP A 10 9.91 5.21 6.68
N GLN A 11 8.87 5.55 5.93
CA GLN A 11 7.57 6.01 6.37
C GLN A 11 6.44 5.31 5.60
N CYS A 12 5.28 5.25 6.23
CA CYS A 12 4.05 4.81 5.61
C CYS A 12 3.63 5.78 4.49
N CYS A 13 3.46 5.27 3.27
CA CYS A 13 3.07 6.08 2.11
C CYS A 13 1.68 6.72 2.22
N LEU A 14 0.83 6.30 3.17
CA LEU A 14 -0.48 6.91 3.41
C LEU A 14 -0.47 7.91 4.57
N CYS A 15 0.12 7.56 5.72
CA CYS A 15 0.01 8.39 6.93
C CYS A 15 1.33 8.97 7.46
N GLY A 16 2.46 8.68 6.81
CA GLY A 16 3.77 9.20 7.22
C GLY A 16 4.39 8.57 8.48
N THR A 17 3.71 7.67 9.20
CA THR A 17 4.33 7.04 10.39
C THR A 17 5.56 6.22 10.02
N ARG A 18 6.55 6.20 10.91
CA ARG A 18 7.77 5.36 10.80
C ARG A 18 7.64 4.00 11.51
N HIS A 19 6.53 3.79 12.24
CA HIS A 19 6.35 2.60 13.08
C HIS A 19 5.61 1.46 12.36
N LEU A 20 6.06 0.23 12.62
CA LEU A 20 5.39 -1.03 12.24
C LEU A 20 5.07 -1.09 10.73
N LEU A 21 6.09 -0.81 9.92
CA LEU A 21 6.00 -0.79 8.47
C LEU A 21 6.05 -2.18 7.87
N THR A 22 5.27 -2.38 6.81
CA THR A 22 5.16 -3.62 6.06
C THR A 22 5.11 -3.30 4.57
N PHE A 23 5.68 -4.17 3.74
CA PHE A 23 5.57 -4.03 2.28
C PHE A 23 4.20 -4.55 1.81
N HIS A 24 3.40 -3.68 1.21
CA HIS A 24 2.13 -4.00 0.61
C HIS A 24 2.29 -4.17 -0.91
N HIS A 25 1.86 -5.31 -1.47
CA HIS A 25 1.85 -5.51 -2.92
C HIS A 25 0.60 -4.87 -3.50
N LEU A 26 0.78 -3.90 -4.38
CA LEU A 26 -0.33 -3.19 -5.04
C LEU A 26 -1.07 -4.09 -6.04
N ILE A 27 -0.43 -5.16 -6.50
CA ILE A 27 -1.09 -6.30 -7.13
C ILE A 27 -0.96 -7.49 -6.18
N PRO A 28 -2.01 -7.82 -5.39
CA PRO A 28 -1.93 -8.84 -4.36
C PRO A 28 -1.47 -10.20 -4.92
N ARG A 29 -0.66 -10.93 -4.14
CA ARG A 29 -0.06 -12.19 -4.58
C ARG A 29 -1.07 -13.26 -4.97
N SER A 30 -2.24 -13.26 -4.32
CA SER A 30 -3.37 -14.12 -4.67
C SER A 30 -3.85 -13.91 -6.11
N CYS A 31 -3.67 -12.70 -6.66
CA CYS A 31 -4.07 -12.35 -8.02
C CYS A 31 -3.06 -12.76 -9.09
N HIS A 32 -1.82 -13.16 -8.73
CA HIS A 32 -0.74 -13.41 -9.71
C HIS A 32 -1.02 -14.59 -10.66
N ARG A 33 -1.86 -15.54 -10.23
CA ARG A 33 -2.29 -16.68 -11.07
C ARG A 33 -3.53 -16.37 -11.92
N ASN A 34 -4.22 -15.26 -11.65
CA ASN A 34 -5.45 -14.92 -12.36
C ASN A 34 -5.15 -14.48 -13.80
N LYS A 35 -5.91 -15.03 -14.76
CA LYS A 35 -5.71 -14.80 -16.20
C LYS A 35 -5.80 -13.32 -16.60
N TRP A 36 -6.70 -12.56 -15.98
CA TRP A 36 -6.84 -11.13 -16.26
C TRP A 36 -5.55 -10.39 -15.88
N PHE A 37 -5.02 -10.63 -14.68
CA PHE A 37 -3.79 -9.98 -14.22
C PHE A 37 -2.57 -10.35 -15.06
N ARG A 38 -2.41 -11.63 -15.41
CA ARG A 38 -1.33 -12.10 -16.30
C ARG A 38 -1.40 -11.52 -17.72
N LYS A 39 -2.57 -11.09 -18.17
CA LYS A 39 -2.75 -10.42 -19.47
C LYS A 39 -2.35 -8.94 -19.42
N HIS A 40 -2.54 -8.27 -18.28
CA HIS A 40 -2.36 -6.83 -18.15
C HIS A 40 -1.04 -6.42 -17.47
N PHE A 41 -0.37 -7.33 -16.76
CA PHE A 41 0.86 -7.05 -16.03
C PHE A 41 1.91 -8.13 -16.25
N THR A 42 3.18 -7.73 -16.26
CA THR A 42 4.28 -8.68 -16.24
C THR A 42 4.40 -9.35 -14.87
N LEU A 43 5.07 -10.51 -14.81
CA LEU A 43 5.35 -11.15 -13.51
C LEU A 43 6.22 -10.29 -12.60
N ALA A 44 7.14 -9.50 -13.19
CA ALA A 44 7.96 -8.56 -12.45
C ALA A 44 7.09 -7.45 -11.84
N ASP A 45 6.24 -6.81 -12.65
CA ASP A 45 5.28 -5.80 -12.18
C ASP A 45 4.44 -6.30 -11.00
N MET A 46 3.86 -7.50 -11.13
CA MET A 46 3.01 -8.05 -10.09
C MET A 46 3.76 -8.32 -8.77
N LYS A 47 5.05 -8.68 -8.85
CA LYS A 47 5.88 -8.98 -7.68
C LYS A 47 6.50 -7.76 -7.02
N GLU A 48 6.80 -6.74 -7.82
CA GLU A 48 7.64 -5.61 -7.39
C GLU A 48 6.84 -4.35 -7.16
N ARG A 49 5.68 -4.20 -7.79
CA ARG A 49 4.80 -3.06 -7.55
C ARG A 49 4.20 -3.14 -6.16
N GLY A 50 4.64 -2.24 -5.29
CA GLY A 50 4.18 -2.15 -3.92
C GLY A 50 4.56 -0.83 -3.27
N ILE A 51 4.09 -0.68 -2.04
CA ILE A 51 4.32 0.51 -1.22
C ILE A 51 4.57 0.09 0.23
N THR A 52 5.28 0.93 0.98
CA THR A 52 5.46 0.73 2.41
C THR A 52 4.25 1.27 3.16
N LEU A 53 3.58 0.43 3.94
CA LEU A 53 2.43 0.82 4.75
C LEU A 53 2.62 0.36 6.20
N CYS A 54 2.20 1.20 7.14
CA CYS A 54 2.05 0.75 8.51
C CYS A 54 0.90 -0.26 8.64
N ARG A 55 0.95 -1.09 9.68
CA ARG A 55 -0.07 -2.13 9.92
C ARG A 55 -1.51 -1.60 9.87
N LYS A 56 -1.79 -0.41 10.43
CA LYS A 56 -3.14 0.17 10.46
C LYS A 56 -3.64 0.55 9.08
N CYS A 57 -2.82 1.27 8.29
CA CYS A 57 -3.14 1.63 6.91
C CYS A 57 -3.26 0.39 6.02
N HIS A 58 -2.37 -0.59 6.18
CA HIS A 58 -2.43 -1.85 5.43
C HIS A 58 -3.74 -2.62 5.71
N SER A 59 -4.12 -2.78 6.99
CA SER A 59 -5.39 -3.42 7.34
C SER A 59 -6.61 -2.61 6.88
N PHE A 60 -6.51 -1.28 6.86
CA PHE A 60 -7.61 -0.42 6.41
C PHE A 60 -7.94 -0.65 4.93
N ILE A 61 -6.94 -0.62 4.03
CA ILE A 61 -7.19 -0.76 2.59
C ILE A 61 -7.75 -2.14 2.22
N HIS A 62 -7.32 -3.21 2.89
CA HIS A 62 -7.84 -4.57 2.68
C HIS A 62 -9.23 -4.77 3.28
N ARG A 63 -9.62 -3.95 4.26
CA ARG A 63 -11.00 -3.95 4.76
C ARG A 63 -11.93 -3.22 3.80
N GLN A 64 -11.44 -2.18 3.14
CA GLN A 64 -12.24 -1.37 2.22
C GLN A 64 -12.45 -2.06 0.87
N HIS A 65 -11.41 -2.71 0.35
CA HIS A 65 -11.41 -3.25 -1.01
C HIS A 65 -10.91 -4.69 -1.04
N SER A 66 -11.54 -5.51 -1.88
CA SER A 66 -11.06 -6.86 -2.14
C SER A 66 -9.70 -6.84 -2.84
N GLU A 67 -8.91 -7.92 -2.72
CA GLU A 67 -7.63 -8.03 -3.41
C GLU A 67 -7.73 -7.84 -4.93
N LYS A 68 -8.82 -8.31 -5.55
CA LYS A 68 -9.06 -8.12 -6.98
C LYS A 68 -9.35 -6.66 -7.31
N THR A 69 -10.15 -5.98 -6.48
CA THR A 69 -10.45 -4.56 -6.65
C THR A 69 -9.18 -3.73 -6.51
N LEU A 70 -8.38 -3.98 -5.46
CA LEU A 70 -7.09 -3.32 -5.24
C LEU A 70 -6.18 -3.50 -6.46
N GLY A 71 -5.98 -4.74 -6.90
CA GLY A 71 -5.11 -5.01 -8.04
C GLY A 71 -5.60 -4.42 -9.38
N ARG A 72 -6.90 -4.25 -9.58
CA ARG A 72 -7.47 -3.74 -10.84
C ARG A 72 -7.52 -2.22 -10.88
N HIS A 73 -8.01 -1.60 -9.81
CA HIS A 73 -8.39 -0.19 -9.79
C HIS A 73 -7.47 0.66 -8.93
N TYR A 74 -6.81 0.07 -7.92
CA TYR A 74 -6.01 0.78 -6.93
C TYR A 74 -4.56 0.28 -6.86
N ASN A 75 -4.00 -0.15 -8.00
CA ASN A 75 -2.65 -0.70 -8.06
C ASN A 75 -1.54 0.37 -8.13
N THR A 76 -1.82 1.61 -7.75
CA THR A 76 -0.86 2.70 -7.58
C THR A 76 -1.20 3.51 -6.33
N LEU A 77 -0.21 4.20 -5.75
CA LEU A 77 -0.45 5.09 -4.61
C LEU A 77 -1.42 6.23 -4.98
N ALA A 78 -1.27 6.81 -6.17
CA ALA A 78 -2.16 7.86 -6.66
C ALA A 78 -3.61 7.37 -6.76
N ALA A 79 -3.85 6.16 -7.27
CA ALA A 79 -5.20 5.60 -7.34
C ALA A 79 -5.78 5.33 -5.94
N LEU A 80 -4.97 4.83 -4.99
CA LEU A 80 -5.42 4.69 -3.61
C LEU A 80 -5.81 6.03 -2.98
N LEU A 81 -5.03 7.09 -3.22
CA LEU A 81 -5.31 8.43 -2.68
C LEU A 81 -6.44 9.15 -3.43
N ALA A 82 -6.80 8.72 -4.63
CA ALA A 82 -7.99 9.22 -5.35
C ALA A 82 -9.30 8.64 -4.78
N ASP A 83 -9.25 7.55 -4.01
CA ASP A 83 -10.39 7.02 -3.29
C ASP A 83 -10.69 7.89 -2.05
N GLU A 84 -11.88 8.46 -1.98
CA GLU A 84 -12.30 9.37 -0.90
C GLU A 84 -12.24 8.71 0.48
N THR A 85 -12.58 7.42 0.57
CA THR A 85 -12.57 6.71 1.85
C THR A 85 -11.15 6.50 2.34
N ILE A 86 -10.24 6.13 1.44
CA ILE A 86 -8.82 5.94 1.75
C ILE A 86 -8.13 7.27 2.06
N SER A 87 -8.35 8.32 1.26
CA SER A 87 -7.70 9.62 1.45
C SER A 87 -8.15 10.30 2.75
N THR A 88 -9.45 10.23 3.07
CA THR A 88 -9.99 10.74 4.34
C THR A 88 -9.36 10.02 5.54
N TYR A 89 -9.26 8.69 5.47
CA TYR A 89 -8.60 7.91 6.52
C TYR A 89 -7.11 8.25 6.63
N ALA A 90 -6.41 8.38 5.49
CA ALA A 90 -4.99 8.70 5.45
C ALA A 90 -4.70 10.06 6.10
N ALA A 91 -5.48 11.10 5.75
CA ALA A 91 -5.37 12.44 6.34
C ALA A 91 -5.62 12.43 7.85
N TRP A 92 -6.67 11.74 8.32
CA TRP A 92 -6.92 11.57 9.74
C TRP A 92 -5.80 10.81 10.46
N ALA A 93 -5.30 9.73 9.85
CA ALA A 93 -4.23 8.92 10.42
C ALA A 93 -2.92 9.70 10.51
N ALA A 94 -2.61 10.55 9.52
CA ALA A 94 -1.42 11.40 9.49
C ALA A 94 -1.41 12.40 10.64
N ARG A 95 -2.55 13.04 10.93
CA ARG A 95 -2.68 13.96 12.08
C ARG A 95 -2.28 13.27 13.40
N ARG A 96 -2.69 12.01 13.58
CA ARG A 96 -2.34 11.20 14.77
C ARG A 96 -0.89 10.71 14.80
N VAL A 97 -0.13 10.88 13.71
CA VAL A 97 1.32 10.69 13.71
C VAL A 97 1.99 11.95 14.24
N SER A 98 1.63 13.12 13.70
CA SER A 98 2.13 14.42 14.15
C SER A 98 1.93 14.63 15.65
N ASP A 99 0.74 14.30 16.18
CA ASP A 99 0.45 14.45 17.61
C ASP A 99 1.33 13.56 18.50
N ARG A 100 1.77 12.40 18.01
CA ARG A 100 2.62 11.45 18.76
C ARG A 100 4.09 11.87 18.73
N ASP A 101 4.55 12.42 17.61
CA ASP A 101 5.94 12.88 17.47
C ASP A 101 6.22 14.16 18.27
N GLN A 102 5.19 14.88 18.73
CA GLN A 102 5.31 16.04 19.64
C GLN A 102 5.43 15.66 21.13
N LEU A 103 5.29 14.38 21.47
CA LEU A 103 5.33 13.85 22.84
C LEU A 103 6.62 13.06 23.14
N SER A 104 7.61 13.09 22.23
CA SER A 104 8.90 12.40 22.35
C SER A 104 10.06 13.37 22.51
#